data_AF-A0A6L2KRP3-F1
#
_entry.id   AF-A0A6L2KRP3-F1
#
_cell.length_a   1.000
_cell.length_b   1.000
_cell.length_c   1.000
_cell.angle_alpha   90.00
_cell.angle_beta   90.00
_cell.angle_gamma   90.00
#
_symmetry.space_group_name_H-M   'P 1'
#
loop_
_entity.id
_entity.type
_entity.pdbx_description
1 polymer ?
#
loop_
_entity_poly.entity_id
_entity_poly.type
_entity_poly.pdbx_seq_one_letter_code
_entity_poly.pdbx_strand_id
1 'polypeptide(L)'
;MAMNPNDVRLTIRMALQEAHDEEACLEEQILSLMHRFPDRFTDRRPEINWLNSLPDHPLIEYDRYALGCMTGADMKKATYLKMVRDELLRSMEEKRQLIKN
;
A
#
# COMPACT_ATOMS: atom_id res chain seq x y z
N MET A 1 -43.60 -13.03 -1.17
CA MET A 1 -43.00 -13.87 -2.23
C MET A 1 -41.73 -14.47 -1.66
N ALA A 2 -41.63 -15.80 -1.59
CA ALA A 2 -40.41 -16.45 -1.10
C ALA A 2 -39.34 -16.37 -2.19
N MET A 3 -38.22 -15.71 -1.90
CA MET A 3 -37.09 -15.61 -2.82
C MET A 3 -36.44 -17.00 -2.93
N ASN A 4 -36.23 -17.49 -4.16
CA ASN A 4 -35.63 -18.79 -4.40
C ASN A 4 -34.20 -18.79 -3.83
N PRO A 5 -33.82 -19.75 -2.98
CA PRO A 5 -32.47 -19.83 -2.41
C PRO A 5 -31.35 -19.84 -3.47
N ASN A 6 -31.63 -20.37 -4.66
CA ASN A 6 -30.67 -20.35 -5.77
C ASN A 6 -30.46 -18.94 -6.34
N ASP A 7 -31.50 -18.11 -6.40
CA ASP A 7 -31.41 -16.74 -6.91
C ASP A 7 -30.59 -15.89 -5.93
N VAL A 8 -30.82 -16.03 -4.63
CA VAL A 8 -30.03 -15.37 -3.57
C VAL A 8 -28.55 -15.75 -3.67
N ARG A 9 -28.25 -17.05 -3.83
CA ARG A 9 -26.87 -17.53 -3.96
C ARG A 9 -26.19 -16.97 -5.21
N LEU A 10 -26.90 -16.89 -6.34
CA LEU A 10 -26.38 -16.30 -7.57
C LEU A 10 -26.07 -14.82 -7.40
N THR A 11 -26.99 -14.06 -6.79
CA THR A 11 -26.78 -12.62 -6.50
C THR A 11 -25.56 -12.39 -5.61
N ILE A 12 -25.40 -13.18 -4.54
CA ILE A 12 -24.24 -13.08 -3.65
C ILE A 12 -22.94 -13.36 -4.41
N ARG A 13 -22.93 -14.40 -5.26
CA ARG A 13 -21.75 -14.76 -6.04
C ARG A 13 -21.36 -13.66 -7.04
N MET A 14 -22.35 -13.05 -7.70
CA MET A 14 -22.11 -11.92 -8.60
C MET A 14 -21.53 -10.72 -7.85
N ALA A 15 -22.09 -10.36 -6.69
CA ALA A 15 -21.57 -9.26 -5.89
C ALA A 15 -20.15 -9.51 -5.37
N LEU A 16 -19.83 -10.76 -5.00
CA LEU A 16 -18.47 -11.15 -4.62
C LEU A 16 -17.48 -11.05 -5.78
N GLN A 17 -17.90 -11.42 -6.99
CA GLN A 17 -17.07 -11.32 -8.18
C GLN A 17 -16.79 -9.86 -8.53
N GLU A 18 -17.81 -9.00 -8.52
CA GLU A 18 -17.68 -7.56 -8.77
C GLU A 18 -16.71 -6.92 -7.77
N ALA A 19 -16.90 -7.18 -6.46
CA ALA A 19 -16.00 -6.67 -5.44
C ALA A 19 -14.56 -7.19 -5.56
N HIS A 20 -14.38 -8.44 -6.01
CA HIS A 20 -13.06 -9.00 -6.29
C HIS A 20 -12.38 -8.30 -7.49
N ASP A 21 -13.14 -8.00 -8.54
CA ASP A 21 -12.62 -7.33 -9.74
C ASP A 21 -12.25 -5.86 -9.45
N GLU A 22 -13.04 -5.17 -8.61
CA GLU A 22 -12.70 -3.83 -8.09
C GLU A 22 -11.40 -3.85 -7.27
N GLU A 23 -11.22 -4.84 -6.40
CA GLU A 23 -10.01 -5.00 -5.60
C GLU A 23 -8.78 -5.31 -6.46
N ALA A 24 -8.92 -6.08 -7.53
CA ALA A 24 -7.83 -6.31 -8.49
C ALA A 24 -7.36 -5.01 -9.15
N CYS A 25 -8.30 -4.13 -9.52
CA CYS A 25 -7.94 -2.80 -10.05
C CYS A 25 -7.21 -1.94 -8.99
N LEU A 26 -7.62 -2.05 -7.72
CA LEU A 26 -6.98 -1.34 -6.62
C LEU A 26 -5.55 -1.86 -6.37
N GLU A 27 -5.32 -3.17 -6.52
CA GLU A 27 -3.99 -3.79 -6.40
C GLU A 27 -3.02 -3.19 -7.41
N GLU A 28 -3.42 -3.11 -8.69
CA GLU A 28 -2.61 -2.51 -9.75
C GLU A 28 -2.26 -1.05 -9.46
N GLN A 29 -3.23 -0.28 -8.92
CA GLN A 29 -2.99 1.12 -8.53
C GLN A 29 -1.99 1.23 -7.39
N ILE A 30 -2.11 0.39 -6.36
CA ILE A 30 -1.16 0.37 -5.24
C ILE A 30 0.24 -0.01 -5.74
N LEU A 31 0.35 -1.03 -6.59
CA LEU A 31 1.63 -1.43 -7.18
C LEU A 31 2.24 -0.29 -8.00
N SER A 32 1.45 0.38 -8.83
CA SER A 32 1.88 1.56 -9.59
C SER A 32 2.39 2.69 -8.69
N LEU A 33 1.69 2.98 -7.58
CA LEU A 33 2.13 3.96 -6.59
C LEU A 33 3.45 3.56 -5.90
N MET A 34 3.60 2.28 -5.57
CA MET A 34 4.84 1.76 -4.98
C MET A 34 6.02 1.86 -5.97
N HIS A 35 5.79 1.55 -7.24
CA HIS A 35 6.80 1.65 -8.30
C HIS A 35 7.16 3.09 -8.69
N ARG A 36 6.21 4.03 -8.60
CA ARG A 36 6.43 5.43 -8.95
C ARG A 36 7.34 6.17 -7.97
N PHE A 37 7.35 5.73 -6.71
CA PHE A 37 8.10 6.38 -5.64
C PHE A 37 9.03 5.41 -4.91
N PRO A 38 9.95 4.71 -5.62
CA PRO A 38 10.79 3.69 -5.02
C PRO A 38 11.71 4.28 -3.96
N ASP A 39 12.12 5.54 -4.14
CA ASP A 39 12.91 6.36 -3.22
C ASP A 39 12.27 6.56 -1.84
N ARG A 40 10.94 6.42 -1.74
CA ARG A 40 10.20 6.47 -0.46
C ARG A 40 10.23 5.16 0.30
N PHE A 41 10.58 4.07 -0.38
CA PHE A 41 10.74 2.73 0.19
C PHE A 41 12.20 2.32 0.37
N THR A 42 13.14 3.09 -0.21
CA THR A 42 14.58 2.87 -0.08
C THR A 42 15.09 3.35 1.29
N ASP A 43 16.07 2.64 1.83
CA ASP A 43 16.77 3.03 3.05
C ASP A 43 17.61 4.30 2.81
N ARG A 44 17.23 5.42 3.44
CA ARG A 44 17.96 6.70 3.37
C ARG A 44 19.08 6.84 4.41
N ARG A 45 19.37 5.78 5.17
CA ARG A 45 20.49 5.77 6.13
C ARG A 45 21.84 6.14 5.50
N PRO A 46 22.20 5.71 4.27
CA PRO A 46 23.46 6.10 3.66
C PRO A 46 23.58 7.62 3.44
N GLU A 47 22.54 8.29 2.94
CA GLU A 47 22.56 9.75 2.77
C GLU A 47 22.62 10.49 4.11
N ILE A 48 21.89 10.00 5.12
CA ILE A 48 21.93 10.57 6.48
C ILE A 48 23.33 10.42 7.08
N ASN A 49 23.95 9.25 6.95
CA ASN A 49 25.30 8.99 7.45
C ASN A 49 26.34 9.87 6.75
N TRP A 50 26.19 10.07 5.45
CA TRP A 50 27.04 10.98 4.69
C TRP A 50 26.89 12.43 5.19
N LEU A 51 25.67 12.94 5.36
CA LEU A 51 25.42 14.27 5.92
C LEU A 51 25.99 14.46 7.34
N ASN A 52 25.94 13.42 8.17
CA ASN A 52 26.52 13.44 9.51
C ASN A 52 28.05 13.44 9.52
N SER A 53 28.69 13.04 8.42
CA SER A 53 30.15 13.06 8.28
C SER A 53 30.71 14.42 7.85
N LEU A 54 29.84 15.33 7.39
CA LEU A 54 30.24 16.66 6.95
C LEU A 54 30.48 17.62 8.14
N PRO A 55 31.38 18.61 8.00
CA PRO A 55 31.61 19.64 9.02
C PRO A 55 30.34 20.42 9.35
N ASP A 56 30.27 20.96 10.57
CA ASP A 56 29.11 21.75 10.98
C ASP A 56 28.98 23.02 10.15
N HIS A 57 27.80 23.18 9.55
CA HIS A 57 27.42 24.34 8.76
C HIS A 57 25.89 24.50 8.85
N PRO A 58 25.34 25.72 8.96
CA PRO A 58 23.90 25.94 9.06
C PRO A 58 23.08 25.29 7.93
N LEU A 59 23.61 25.29 6.70
CA LEU A 59 22.98 24.60 5.56
C LEU A 59 22.96 23.07 5.75
N ILE A 60 24.03 22.50 6.27
CA ILE A 60 24.12 21.05 6.53
C ILE A 60 23.15 20.65 7.64
N GLU A 61 23.01 21.48 8.68
CA GLU A 61 22.03 21.27 9.75
C GLU A 61 20.59 21.30 9.21
N TYR A 62 20.27 22.27 8.35
CA TYR A 62 18.98 22.33 7.68
C TYR A 62 18.74 21.11 6.78
N ASP A 63 19.74 20.68 6.01
CA ASP A 63 19.63 19.51 5.14
C ASP A 63 19.42 18.22 5.94
N ARG A 64 20.13 18.04 7.08
CA ARG A 64 19.90 16.94 8.02
C ARG A 64 18.46 16.95 8.55
N TYR A 65 17.96 18.12 8.95
CA TYR A 65 16.59 18.27 9.43
C TYR A 65 15.55 17.92 8.34
N ALA A 66 15.71 18.48 7.15
CA ALA A 66 14.80 18.26 6.02
C ALA A 66 14.79 16.79 5.59
N LEU A 67 15.97 16.17 5.45
CA LEU A 67 16.09 14.76 5.09
C LEU A 67 15.49 13.85 6.17
N GLY A 68 15.70 14.15 7.45
CA GLY A 68 15.09 13.43 8.56
C GLY A 68 13.56 13.50 8.54
N CYS A 69 13.00 14.70 8.34
CA CYS A 69 11.56 14.92 8.24
C CYS A 69 10.94 14.17 7.04
N MET A 70 11.56 14.27 5.86
CA MET A 70 11.12 13.58 4.66
C MET A 70 11.17 12.05 4.84
N THR A 71 12.27 11.53 5.39
CA THR A 71 12.44 10.10 5.65
C THR A 71 11.36 9.57 6.59
N GLY A 72 11.09 10.27 7.69
CA GLY A 72 10.04 9.88 8.62
C GLY A 72 8.65 9.89 7.98
N ALA A 73 8.34 10.89 7.15
CA ALA A 73 7.06 10.97 6.45
C ALA A 73 6.91 9.87 5.40
N ASP A 74 7.96 9.60 4.63
CA ASP A 74 7.98 8.58 3.59
C ASP A 74 7.87 7.18 4.19
N MET A 75 8.58 6.88 5.29
CA MET A 75 8.47 5.61 6.02
C MET A 75 7.04 5.35 6.52
N LYS A 76 6.35 6.37 7.05
CA LYS A 76 4.95 6.24 7.48
C LYS A 76 4.03 5.90 6.31
N LYS A 77 4.17 6.61 5.19
CA LYS A 77 3.39 6.34 3.97
C LYS A 77 3.68 4.96 3.40
N ALA A 78 4.96 4.57 3.36
CA ALA A 78 5.39 3.26 2.89
C ALA A 78 4.82 2.13 3.74
N THR A 79 4.85 2.29 5.07
CA THR A 79 4.26 1.33 6.02
C THR A 79 2.76 1.21 5.80
N TYR A 80 2.06 2.33 5.68
CA TYR A 80 0.62 2.35 5.43
C TYR A 80 0.26 1.65 4.10
N LEU A 81 0.95 1.98 3.00
CA LEU A 81 0.73 1.36 1.70
C LEU A 81 0.99 -0.15 1.74
N LYS A 82 2.03 -0.59 2.46
CA LYS A 82 2.30 -2.01 2.67
C LYS A 82 1.16 -2.71 3.43
N MET A 83 0.67 -2.10 4.51
CA MET A 83 -0.47 -2.64 5.26
C MET A 83 -1.73 -2.73 4.41
N VAL A 84 -2.06 -1.67 3.64
CA VAL A 84 -3.22 -1.66 2.74
C VAL A 84 -3.09 -2.76 1.68
N ARG A 85 -1.90 -2.94 1.09
CA ARG A 85 -1.64 -4.01 0.13
C ARG A 85 -1.85 -5.39 0.76
N ASP A 86 -1.27 -5.63 1.94
CA ASP A 86 -1.36 -6.93 2.59
C ASP A 86 -2.81 -7.26 2.98
N GLU A 87 -3.59 -6.26 3.42
CA GLU A 87 -5.02 -6.39 3.70
C GLU A 87 -5.85 -6.65 2.43
N LEU A 88 -5.55 -5.93 1.34
CA LEU A 88 -6.20 -6.11 0.04
C LEU A 88 -6.01 -7.54 -0.48
N LEU A 89 -4.77 -8.04 -0.45
CA LEU A 89 -4.44 -9.40 -0.89
C LEU A 89 -5.17 -10.46 -0.05
N ARG A 90 -5.28 -10.23 1.27
CA ARG A 90 -6.05 -11.10 2.15
C ARG A 90 -7.53 -11.11 1.77
N SER A 91 -8.12 -9.93 1.59
CA SER A 91 -9.53 -9.73 1.21
C SER A 91 -9.87 -10.38 -0.13
N MET A 92 -8.99 -10.24 -1.13
CA MET A 92 -9.16 -10.86 -2.44
C MET A 92 -9.15 -12.39 -2.36
N GLU A 93 -8.21 -12.98 -1.62
CA GLU A 93 -8.14 -14.43 -1.47
C GLU A 93 -9.37 -14.97 -0.70
N GLU A 94 -9.84 -14.27 0.34
CA GLU A 94 -11.08 -14.62 1.05
C GLU A 94 -12.29 -14.64 0.09
N LYS A 95 -12.48 -13.59 -0.75
CA LYS A 95 -13.56 -13.57 -1.75
C LYS A 95 -13.41 -14.67 -2.78
N ARG A 96 -12.20 -14.92 -3.27
CA ARG A 96 -11.90 -15.98 -4.23
C ARG A 96 -12.29 -17.36 -3.69
N GLN A 97 -12.07 -17.62 -2.41
CA GLN A 97 -12.51 -18.87 -1.77
C GLN A 97 -14.03 -18.94 -1.66
N LEU A 98 -14.70 -17.84 -1.29
CA LEU A 98 -16.17 -17.76 -1.24
C LEU A 98 -16.83 -17.96 -2.61
N ILE A 99 -16.21 -17.50 -3.70
CA ILE A 99 -16.71 -17.67 -5.08
C ILE A 99 -16.56 -19.12 -5.58
N LYS A 100 -15.53 -19.84 -5.10
CA LYS A 100 -15.26 -21.24 -5.48
C LYS A 100 -16.17 -22.25 -4.77
N ASN A 101 -16.54 -21.95 -3.53
CA ASN A 101 -17.47 -22.75 -2.72
C ASN A 101 -18.94 -22.54 -3.14
#